data_AF-A0A942A5I0-F1
#
_entry.id   AF-A0A942A5I0-F1
#
_cell.length_a   1.000
_cell.length_b   1.000
_cell.length_c   1.000
_cell.angle_alpha   90.00
_cell.angle_beta   90.00
_cell.angle_gamma   90.00
#
_symmetry.space_group_name_H-M   'P 1'
#
loop_
_entity.id
_entity.type
_entity.pdbx_description
1 polymer ?
#
loop_
_entity_poly.entity_id
_entity_poly.type
_entity_poly.pdbx_seq_one_letter_code
_entity_poly.pdbx_strand_id
1 'polypeptide(L)' 'MQPGDAVAFHYDTVHGARGSSDLRRAFSLRVVGDDARYVERQGRTSPPFDGHGMVTGQRLREDWFPFLPAGGN' A
#
# COMPACT_ATOMS: atom_id res chain seq x y z
N MET A 1 20.78 -4.57 -3.59
CA MET A 1 19.85 -3.86 -4.49
C MET A 1 20.54 -2.59 -4.91
N GLN A 2 20.61 -2.34 -6.21
CA GLN A 2 21.05 -1.10 -6.81
C GLN A 2 19.85 -0.15 -6.98
N PRO A 3 20.07 1.17 -7.14
CA PRO A 3 18.97 2.09 -7.48
C PRO A 3 18.21 1.62 -8.72
N GLY A 4 16.89 1.49 -8.61
CA GLY A 4 16.02 0.97 -9.66
C GLY A 4 15.56 -0.47 -9.45
N ASP A 5 16.27 -1.25 -8.63
CA ASP A 5 15.80 -2.59 -8.26
C ASP A 5 14.51 -2.48 -7.43
N ALA A 6 13.56 -3.37 -7.71
CA ALA A 6 12.32 -3.49 -6.97
C ALA A 6 12.17 -4.89 -6.37
N VAL A 7 11.45 -4.97 -5.25
CA VAL A 7 11.02 -6.23 -4.65
C VAL A 7 9.54 -6.14 -4.36
N ALA A 8 8.79 -7.18 -4.72
CA ALA A 8 7.38 -7.34 -4.38
C ALA A 8 7.22 -8.59 -3.52
N PHE A 9 6.38 -8.51 -2.50
CA PHE A 9 6.08 -9.62 -1.61
C PHE A 9 4.60 -9.60 -1.25
N HIS A 10 4.05 -10.78 -0.91
CA HIS A 10 2.65 -10.93 -0.51
C HIS A 10 2.39 -10.26 0.84
N TYR A 11 1.17 -9.79 1.09
CA TYR A 11 0.84 -9.08 2.34
C TYR A 11 1.06 -9.93 3.59
N ASP A 12 0.93 -11.26 3.47
CA ASP A 12 1.17 -12.23 4.55
C ASP A 12 2.64 -12.62 4.73
N THR A 13 3.55 -12.06 3.91
CA THR A 13 4.98 -12.34 4.04
C THR A 13 5.56 -11.60 5.24
N VAL A 14 6.02 -12.36 6.24
CA VAL A 14 6.85 -11.81 7.33
C VAL A 14 8.14 -11.27 6.73
N HIS A 15 8.43 -9.99 6.98
CA HIS A 15 9.62 -9.33 6.48
C HIS A 15 10.19 -8.36 7.52
N GLY A 16 11.47 -8.04 7.38
CA GLY A 16 12.18 -7.09 8.23
C GLY A 16 13.40 -6.53 7.50
N ALA A 17 13.95 -5.44 8.02
CA ALA A 17 15.12 -4.81 7.46
C ALA A 17 16.24 -4.71 8.50
N ARG A 18 17.48 -5.01 8.09
CA ARG A 18 18.66 -4.75 8.93
C ARG A 18 18.90 -3.25 9.03
N GLY A 19 19.46 -2.80 10.15
CA GLY A 19 19.93 -1.42 10.32
C GLY A 19 20.98 -1.04 9.27
N SER A 20 21.22 0.27 9.12
CA SER A 20 22.18 0.83 8.15
C SER A 20 23.02 1.89 8.84
N SER A 21 24.34 1.88 8.62
CA SER A 21 25.24 2.97 9.02
C SER A 21 25.04 4.23 8.16
N ASP A 22 24.60 4.03 6.92
CA ASP A 22 24.37 5.09 5.94
C ASP A 22 22.87 5.29 5.68
N LEU A 23 22.49 6.46 5.16
CA LEU A 23 21.11 6.75 4.81
C LEU A 23 20.62 5.83 3.67
N ARG A 24 19.71 4.92 4.00
CA ARG A 24 18.99 4.07 3.03
C ARG A 24 17.57 4.58 2.85
N ARG A 25 17.25 5.03 1.63
CA ARG A 25 15.89 5.48 1.24
C ARG A 25 15.22 4.41 0.39
N ALA A 26 13.94 4.21 0.61
CA ALA A 26 13.09 3.35 -0.20
C ALA A 26 11.73 4.03 -0.39
N PHE A 27 11.09 3.74 -1.52
CA PHE A 27 9.70 4.08 -1.77
C PHE A 27 8.89 2.78 -1.73
N SER A 28 7.80 2.76 -0.97
CA SER A 28 6.95 1.59 -0.82
C SER A 28 5.53 1.89 -1.30
N LEU A 29 4.97 0.94 -2.04
CA LEU A 29 3.58 0.93 -2.47
C LEU A 29 2.86 -0.26 -1.82
N ARG A 30 1.58 -0.08 -1.55
CA ARG A 30 0.65 -1.18 -1.28
C ARG A 30 -0.33 -1.22 -2.44
N VAL A 31 -0.32 -2.33 -3.17
CA VAL A 31 -1.22 -2.57 -4.30
C VAL A 31 -2.22 -3.63 -3.86
N VAL A 32 -3.50 -3.40 -4.13
CA VAL A 32 -4.60 -4.30 -3.78
C VAL A 32 -5.41 -4.62 -5.04
N GLY A 33 -6.20 -5.68 -4.98
CA GLY A 33 -7.11 -6.05 -6.07
C GLY A 33 -8.16 -4.97 -6.34
N ASP A 34 -8.69 -4.96 -7.56
CA ASP A 34 -9.76 -4.06 -7.99
C ASP A 34 -11.09 -4.31 -7.25
N ASP A 35 -11.26 -5.51 -6.69
CA ASP A 35 -12.38 -5.93 -5.87
C ASP A 35 -12.20 -5.67 -4.36
N ALA A 36 -11.08 -5.03 -3.97
CA ALA A 36 -10.78 -4.73 -2.57
C ALA A 36 -11.87 -3.86 -1.92
N ARG A 37 -12.14 -4.16 -0.64
CA ARG A 37 -13.18 -3.48 0.15
C ARG A 37 -12.60 -2.83 1.39
N TYR A 38 -13.13 -1.66 1.72
CA TYR A 38 -12.83 -0.97 2.96
C TYR A 38 -13.31 -1.79 4.16
N VAL A 39 -12.51 -1.81 5.22
CA VAL A 39 -12.88 -2.35 6.52
C VAL A 39 -12.41 -1.38 7.59
N GLU A 40 -13.35 -0.96 8.43
CA GLU A 40 -13.01 -0.21 9.63
C GLU A 40 -12.30 -1.14 10.61
N ARG A 41 -11.10 -0.76 11.04
CA ARG A 41 -10.31 -1.50 12.03
C ARG A 41 -10.33 -0.73 13.33
N GLN A 42 -10.44 -1.45 14.45
CA GLN A 42 -10.28 -0.85 15.76
C GLN A 42 -8.83 -0.35 15.91
N GLY A 43 -8.67 0.96 16.09
CA GLY A 43 -7.37 1.60 16.25
C GLY A 43 -6.85 2.31 15.00
N ARG A 44 -5.78 3.07 15.18
CA ARG A 44 -5.21 3.92 14.12
C ARG A 44 -4.45 3.07 13.10
N THR A 45 -4.81 3.19 11.83
CA THR A 45 -4.06 2.59 10.72
C THR A 45 -2.91 3.50 10.29
N SER A 46 -1.90 2.94 9.63
CA SER A 46 -0.76 3.70 9.08
C SER A 46 -0.61 3.37 7.58
N PRO A 47 -0.70 4.36 6.69
CA PRO A 47 -1.08 5.75 6.98
C PRO A 47 -2.53 5.84 7.50
N PRO A 48 -2.88 6.88 8.30
CA PRO A 48 -4.26 7.13 8.66
C PRO A 48 -5.03 7.60 7.42
N PHE A 49 -6.14 6.92 7.12
CA PHE A 49 -7.10 7.35 6.10
C PHE A 49 -8.28 7.99 6.83
N ASP A 50 -8.15 9.27 7.19
CA ASP A 50 -9.23 10.04 7.82
C ASP A 50 -9.98 10.85 6.75
N GLY A 51 -11.29 11.09 6.94
CA GLY A 51 -12.07 11.97 6.06
C GLY A 51 -12.48 11.37 4.70
N HIS A 52 -12.28 10.08 4.46
CA HIS A 52 -12.75 9.41 3.23
C HIS A 52 -14.24 9.01 3.26
N GLY A 53 -14.89 8.99 4.43
CA GLY A 53 -16.33 8.74 4.57
C GLY A 53 -16.84 7.36 4.08
N MET A 54 -15.95 6.40 3.81
CA MET A 54 -16.33 5.03 3.44
C MET A 54 -16.82 4.26 4.67
N VAL A 55 -17.73 3.31 4.42
CA VAL A 55 -18.22 2.36 5.42
C VAL A 55 -17.75 0.94 5.09
N THR A 56 -17.59 0.11 6.11
CA THR A 56 -17.13 -1.28 5.97
C THR A 56 -17.92 -2.03 4.89
N GLY A 57 -17.20 -2.71 4.01
CA GLY A 57 -17.76 -3.49 2.90
C GLY A 57 -17.89 -2.72 1.59
N GLN A 58 -17.72 -1.39 1.57
CA GLN A 58 -17.66 -0.65 0.30
C GLN A 58 -16.40 -1.01 -0.49
N ARG A 59 -16.49 -1.03 -1.82
CA ARG A 59 -15.28 -1.06 -2.67
C ARG A 59 -14.46 0.21 -2.40
N LEU A 60 -13.14 0.09 -2.50
CA LEU A 60 -12.27 1.25 -2.34
C LEU A 60 -12.59 2.31 -3.40
N ARG A 61 -12.73 3.56 -2.96
CA ARG A 61 -13.06 4.68 -3.85
C ARG A 61 -11.85 5.07 -4.71
N GLU A 62 -12.06 5.25 -6.00
CA GLU A 62 -10.99 5.58 -6.96
C GLU A 62 -10.32 6.93 -6.69
N ASP A 63 -11.05 7.90 -6.14
CA ASP A 63 -10.50 9.22 -5.81
C ASP A 63 -9.55 9.19 -4.59
N TRP A 64 -9.57 8.10 -3.82
CA TRP A 64 -8.65 7.84 -2.70
C TRP A 64 -7.62 6.74 -3.01
N PHE A 65 -8.02 5.74 -3.79
CA PHE A 65 -7.23 4.57 -4.16
C PHE A 65 -7.20 4.48 -5.69
N PRO A 66 -6.32 5.25 -6.34
CA PRO A 66 -6.30 5.32 -7.80
C PRO A 66 -5.86 3.98 -8.41
N PHE A 67 -6.40 3.68 -9.58
CA PHE A 67 -5.93 2.56 -10.38
C PHE A 67 -4.52 2.82 -10.89
N LEU A 68 -3.68 1.79 -10.81
CA LEU A 68 -2.43 1.79 -11.56
C LEU A 68 -2.77 1.73 -13.04
N PRO A 69 -2.12 2.53 -13.90
CA PRO A 69 -2.29 2.40 -15.33
C PRO A 69 -1.95 0.97 -15.74
N ALA A 70 -2.90 0.26 -16.34
CA ALA A 70 -2.55 -0.90 -17.13
C ALA A 70 -1.66 -0.38 -18.26
N GLY A 71 -0.43 -0.86 -18.35
CA GLY A 71 0.51 -0.41 -19.38
C GLY A 71 -0.18 -0.43 -20.75
N GLY A 72 -0.41 0.75 -21.31
CA GLY A 72 -0.76 0.87 -22.71
C GLY A 72 0.47 0.51 -23.54
N ASN A 73 0.24 -0.12 -24.69
CA ASN A 73 1.14 0.08 -25.81
C ASN A 73 1.22 1.58 -26.14
#